data_AF-A0A7S3VLX7-F1
#
_entry.id   AF-A0A7S3VLX7-F1
#
_cell.length_a   1.000
_cell.length_b   1.000
_cell.length_c   1.000
_cell.angle_alpha   90.00
_cell.angle_beta   90.00
_cell.angle_gamma   90.00
#
_symmetry.space_group_name_H-M   'P 1'
#
loop_
_entity.id
_entity.type
_entity.pdbx_description
1 polymer ?
#
loop_
_entity_poly.entity_id
_entity_poly.type
_entity_poly.pdbx_seq_one_letter_code
_entity_poly.pdbx_strand_id
1 'polypeptide(L)'
;ISFCSRGGLNKASDLFASSQQEASFLHSGEQMATQISDLRPSSSGVTVTVKVLEAKVVVERPKGNKSEGLKVAECIVGDKTGCIVFSARNDQVEKAQPGSYITLQNAKVDMYRGSMRLVVDKSGKVEEATGEKFSPKTDNNMSLIEFELVSLDRDVTA
;
A
#
# COMPACT_ATOMS: atom_id res chain seq x y z
N ILE A 1 -61.85 35.66 -28.50
CA ILE A 1 -60.52 36.27 -28.71
C ILE A 1 -59.87 36.45 -27.34
N SER A 2 -58.73 35.79 -27.16
CA SER A 2 -57.75 35.87 -26.06
C SER A 2 -58.19 35.53 -24.63
N PHE A 3 -57.98 34.26 -24.24
CA PHE A 3 -57.81 33.83 -22.85
C PHE A 3 -56.44 34.33 -22.34
N CYS A 4 -56.43 35.01 -21.19
CA CYS A 4 -55.20 35.39 -20.50
C CYS A 4 -54.91 34.38 -19.38
N SER A 5 -53.71 33.82 -19.42
CA SER A 5 -53.16 32.78 -18.57
C SER A 5 -53.02 33.17 -17.10
N ARG A 6 -53.17 32.19 -16.21
CA ARG A 6 -52.09 31.70 -15.33
C ARG A 6 -52.55 30.44 -14.60
N GLY A 7 -51.95 29.31 -14.98
CA GLY A 7 -52.03 28.04 -14.25
C GLY A 7 -51.44 28.18 -12.85
N GLY A 8 -51.74 27.32 -11.90
CA GLY A 8 -52.14 25.92 -12.01
C GLY A 8 -51.24 25.17 -11.03
N LEU A 9 -51.75 24.96 -9.81
CA LEU A 9 -51.12 24.11 -8.80
C LEU A 9 -50.92 22.71 -9.36
N ASN A 10 -49.77 22.09 -9.07
CA ASN A 10 -49.66 20.64 -8.93
C ASN A 10 -48.66 20.31 -7.80
N LYS A 11 -49.11 19.51 -6.83
CA LYS A 11 -48.27 18.73 -5.93
C LYS A 11 -47.94 17.40 -6.63
N ALA A 12 -46.65 17.04 -6.71
CA ALA A 12 -46.10 15.68 -6.86
C ALA A 12 -44.57 15.86 -6.82
N SER A 13 -43.86 15.42 -5.78
CA SER A 13 -43.33 14.06 -5.60
C SER A 13 -42.58 13.54 -6.82
N ASP A 14 -41.29 13.89 -6.91
CA ASP A 14 -40.19 13.21 -7.61
C ASP A 14 -38.91 13.86 -7.02
N LEU A 15 -38.25 13.38 -5.96
CA LEU A 15 -37.55 12.10 -5.82
C LEU A 15 -36.77 11.70 -7.07
N PHE A 16 -35.83 12.55 -7.49
CA PHE A 16 -34.80 12.15 -8.44
C PHE A 16 -33.45 12.80 -8.13
N ALA A 17 -32.44 11.94 -8.09
CA ALA A 17 -31.02 12.22 -7.91
C ALA A 17 -30.57 12.66 -6.51
N SER A 18 -30.68 11.70 -5.59
CA SER A 18 -29.63 11.37 -4.64
C SER A 18 -28.22 11.58 -5.21
N SER A 19 -27.27 11.87 -4.31
CA SER A 19 -25.83 11.68 -4.50
C SER A 19 -25.15 12.56 -5.56
N GLN A 20 -25.05 13.87 -5.29
CA GLN A 20 -23.72 14.46 -5.39
C GLN A 20 -23.16 14.50 -3.98
N GLN A 21 -22.46 13.40 -3.72
CA GLN A 21 -21.72 13.09 -2.51
C GLN A 21 -21.13 14.36 -1.92
N GLU A 22 -21.54 14.64 -0.69
CA GLU A 22 -20.85 15.54 0.20
C GLU A 22 -19.35 15.27 0.04
N ALA A 23 -18.60 16.29 -0.39
CA ALA A 23 -17.15 16.29 -0.40
C ALA A 23 -16.67 16.33 1.06
N SER A 24 -16.99 15.29 1.81
CA SER A 24 -16.59 15.04 3.17
C SER A 24 -15.57 13.92 3.15
N PHE A 25 -14.38 14.20 2.64
CA PHE A 25 -13.22 13.51 3.18
C PHE A 25 -11.97 14.35 2.96
N LEU A 26 -11.68 15.14 3.98
CA LEU A 26 -10.35 15.50 4.46
C LEU A 26 -9.25 15.62 3.38
N HIS A 27 -8.75 16.83 3.23
CA HIS A 27 -7.36 17.10 2.85
C HIS A 27 -6.39 16.58 3.94
N SER A 28 -6.50 15.32 4.36
CA SER A 28 -5.63 14.74 5.39
C SER A 28 -4.26 14.43 4.81
N GLY A 29 -3.46 15.48 4.60
CA GLY A 29 -2.05 15.44 4.27
C GLY A 29 -1.75 14.77 2.93
N GLU A 30 -1.10 15.50 2.03
CA GLU A 30 -0.07 14.85 1.21
C GLU A 30 0.95 14.22 2.19
N GLN A 31 0.65 13.03 2.68
CA GLN A 31 1.68 12.13 3.17
C GLN A 31 2.63 11.97 1.98
N MET A 32 3.89 12.39 2.14
CA MET A 32 4.87 12.35 1.06
C MET A 32 5.05 10.89 0.60
N ALA A 33 4.27 10.51 -0.40
CA ALA A 33 4.28 9.17 -0.96
C ALA A 33 5.67 8.97 -1.57
N THR A 34 6.45 8.08 -0.96
CA THR A 34 7.81 7.81 -1.41
C THR A 34 7.76 6.80 -2.56
N GLN A 35 8.59 7.02 -3.58
CA GLN A 35 8.69 6.10 -4.71
C GLN A 35 9.57 4.89 -4.35
N ILE A 36 9.31 3.75 -4.97
CA ILE A 36 10.10 2.53 -4.71
C ILE A 36 11.56 2.70 -5.14
N SER A 37 11.82 3.41 -6.23
CA SER A 37 13.18 3.67 -6.72
C SER A 37 14.05 4.45 -5.74
N ASP A 38 13.44 5.28 -4.88
CA ASP A 38 14.14 6.16 -3.95
C ASP A 38 14.34 5.52 -2.57
N LEU A 39 13.88 4.27 -2.39
CA LEU A 39 14.04 3.53 -1.16
C LEU A 39 15.51 3.23 -0.90
N ARG A 40 15.92 3.52 0.33
CA ARG A 40 17.27 3.21 0.84
C ARG A 40 17.19 2.06 1.85
N PRO A 41 18.24 1.23 1.97
CA PRO A 41 18.33 0.16 2.96
C PRO A 41 18.02 0.56 4.40
N SER A 42 18.28 1.82 4.76
CA SER A 42 18.05 2.38 6.11
C SER A 42 16.77 3.21 6.21
N SER A 43 15.88 3.17 5.20
CA SER A 43 14.67 3.99 5.16
C SER A 43 13.58 3.42 6.07
N SER A 44 12.95 4.27 6.87
CA SER A 44 11.88 3.92 7.81
C SER A 44 10.82 5.00 7.88
N GLY A 45 9.57 4.62 8.15
CA GLY A 45 8.46 5.56 8.21
C GLY A 45 8.00 6.05 6.83
N VAL A 46 8.24 5.25 5.78
CA VAL A 46 7.80 5.59 4.43
C VAL A 46 6.34 5.21 4.24
N THR A 47 5.64 6.04 3.47
CA THR A 47 4.28 5.75 3.00
C THR A 47 4.35 5.51 1.50
N VAL A 48 3.90 4.35 1.04
CA VAL A 48 3.97 3.97 -0.38
C VAL A 48 2.65 3.34 -0.83
N THR A 49 2.17 3.72 -2.01
CA THR A 49 1.04 3.05 -2.66
C THR A 49 1.57 2.12 -3.74
N VAL A 50 1.21 0.84 -3.64
CA VAL A 50 1.78 -0.23 -4.47
C VAL A 50 0.69 -1.17 -4.98
N LYS A 51 0.92 -1.72 -6.17
CA LYS A 51 0.11 -2.80 -6.73
C LYS A 51 0.74 -4.13 -6.36
N VAL A 52 -0.06 -5.04 -5.84
CA VAL A 52 0.38 -6.42 -5.61
C VAL A 52 0.37 -7.17 -6.94
N LEU A 53 1.51 -7.71 -7.34
CA LEU A 53 1.66 -8.53 -8.54
C LEU A 53 1.47 -10.01 -8.20
N GLU A 54 2.15 -10.46 -7.16
CA GLU A 54 2.14 -11.85 -6.71
C GLU A 54 2.13 -11.89 -5.18
N ALA A 55 1.51 -12.92 -4.60
CA ALA A 55 1.49 -13.16 -3.17
C ALA A 55 1.71 -14.65 -2.88
N LYS A 56 2.75 -14.96 -2.11
CA LYS A 56 3.10 -16.33 -1.72
C LYS A 56 3.16 -16.44 -0.20
N VAL A 57 2.34 -17.31 0.38
CA VAL A 57 2.44 -17.61 1.81
C VAL A 57 3.66 -18.49 2.04
N VAL A 58 4.64 -17.98 2.79
CA VAL A 58 5.92 -18.68 3.06
C VAL A 58 5.91 -19.34 4.43
N VAL A 59 5.22 -18.73 5.39
CA VAL A 59 5.07 -19.30 6.73
C VAL A 59 3.61 -19.27 7.10
N GLU A 60 3.07 -20.43 7.44
CA GLU A 60 1.75 -20.56 8.04
C GLU A 60 1.87 -21.48 9.24
N ARG A 61 1.81 -20.88 10.43
CA ARG A 61 1.74 -21.62 11.69
C ARG A 61 0.37 -21.42 12.30
N PRO A 62 -0.45 -22.48 12.40
CA PRO A 62 -1.76 -22.37 13.03
C PRO A 62 -1.60 -21.98 14.50
N LYS A 63 -2.60 -21.26 15.01
CA LYS A 63 -2.67 -20.86 16.42
C LYS A 63 -2.72 -22.12 17.29
N GLY A 64 -1.75 -22.26 18.18
CA GLY A 64 -1.68 -23.37 19.13
C GLY A 64 -2.07 -22.92 20.54
N ASN A 65 -2.25 -23.87 21.47
CA ASN A 65 -2.61 -23.58 22.86
C ASN A 65 -1.67 -22.60 23.61
N LYS A 66 -0.44 -22.36 23.11
CA LYS A 66 0.57 -21.49 23.73
C LYS A 66 1.23 -20.49 22.77
N SER A 67 0.81 -20.45 21.51
CA SER A 67 1.42 -19.57 20.50
C SER A 67 0.32 -18.90 19.69
N GLU A 68 0.42 -17.58 19.58
CA GLU A 68 -0.32 -16.84 18.57
C GLU A 68 0.01 -17.41 17.19
N GLY A 69 -1.02 -17.51 16.34
CA GLY A 69 -0.84 -17.95 14.96
C GLY A 69 0.06 -16.96 14.23
N LEU A 70 0.96 -17.48 13.40
CA LEU A 70 1.86 -16.65 12.60
C LEU A 70 1.63 -16.99 11.13
N LYS A 71 1.13 -16.02 10.38
CA LYS A 71 1.04 -16.10 8.92
C LYS A 71 1.94 -15.04 8.32
N VAL A 72 2.85 -15.45 7.44
CA VAL A 72 3.73 -14.53 6.71
C VAL A 72 3.63 -14.86 5.24
N ALA A 73 3.29 -13.84 4.45
CA ALA A 73 3.36 -13.91 3.00
C ALA A 73 4.44 -12.99 2.47
N GLU A 74 5.15 -13.48 1.46
CA GLU A 74 6.02 -12.69 0.61
C GLU A 74 5.22 -12.28 -0.62
N CYS A 75 5.00 -10.98 -0.76
CA CYS A 75 4.26 -10.41 -1.88
C CYS A 75 5.22 -9.60 -2.75
N ILE A 76 5.16 -9.79 -4.07
CA ILE A 76 5.84 -8.90 -5.01
C ILE A 76 4.92 -7.72 -5.24
N VAL A 77 5.35 -6.54 -4.84
CA VAL A 77 4.59 -5.30 -5.00
C VAL A 77 5.36 -4.33 -5.88
N GLY A 78 4.67 -3.45 -6.60
CA GLY A 78 5.33 -2.45 -7.43
C GLY A 78 4.55 -1.17 -7.58
N ASP A 79 5.26 -0.11 -7.92
CA ASP A 79 4.75 1.20 -8.28
C ASP A 79 5.20 1.53 -9.72
N LYS A 80 4.96 2.77 -10.17
CA LYS A 80 5.37 3.24 -11.51
C LYS A 80 6.91 3.25 -11.71
N THR A 81 7.68 3.29 -10.64
CA THR A 81 9.15 3.41 -10.62
C THR A 81 9.87 2.07 -10.52
N GLY A 82 9.29 1.09 -9.83
CA GLY A 82 9.90 -0.22 -9.66
C GLY A 82 9.04 -1.21 -8.89
N CYS A 83 9.64 -2.32 -8.52
CA CYS A 83 9.03 -3.35 -7.68
C CYS A 83 9.96 -3.76 -6.53
N ILE A 84 9.36 -4.24 -5.45
CA ILE A 84 10.03 -4.69 -4.23
C ILE A 84 9.23 -5.82 -3.59
N VAL A 85 9.90 -6.69 -2.85
CA VAL A 85 9.27 -7.73 -2.05
C VAL A 85 8.75 -7.12 -0.76
N PHE A 86 7.46 -7.21 -0.53
CA PHE A 86 6.76 -6.85 0.70
C PHE A 86 6.51 -8.09 1.56
N SER A 87 6.88 -8.05 2.84
CA SER A 87 6.54 -9.10 3.79
C SER A 87 5.29 -8.73 4.59
N ALA A 88 4.17 -9.34 4.21
CA ALA A 88 2.89 -9.18 4.90
C ALA A 88 2.78 -10.16 6.08
N ARG A 89 2.26 -9.69 7.21
CA ARG A 89 2.05 -10.50 8.43
C ARG A 89 0.58 -10.57 8.83
N ASN A 90 0.13 -11.76 9.24
CA ASN A 90 -1.20 -12.06 9.76
C ASN A 90 -2.29 -11.45 8.88
N ASP A 91 -3.09 -10.53 9.43
CA ASP A 91 -4.24 -9.89 8.76
C ASP A 91 -3.83 -9.07 7.51
N GLN A 92 -2.56 -8.67 7.39
CA GLN A 92 -2.06 -7.97 6.20
C GLN A 92 -2.05 -8.89 4.97
N VAL A 93 -1.92 -10.20 5.17
CA VAL A 93 -1.90 -11.20 4.09
C VAL A 93 -3.25 -11.25 3.37
N GLU A 94 -4.34 -11.04 4.09
CA GLU A 94 -5.69 -11.07 3.53
C GLU A 94 -5.98 -9.85 2.64
N LYS A 95 -5.35 -8.71 2.95
CA LYS A 95 -5.43 -7.45 2.18
C LYS A 95 -4.50 -7.44 0.97
N ALA A 96 -3.34 -8.07 1.09
CA ALA A 96 -2.31 -8.13 0.06
C ALA A 96 -2.61 -9.22 -0.99
N GLN A 97 -3.78 -9.17 -1.61
CA GLN A 97 -4.17 -10.10 -2.67
C GLN A 97 -3.54 -9.72 -4.02
N PRO A 98 -3.17 -10.69 -4.86
CA PRO A 98 -2.62 -10.39 -6.18
C PRO A 98 -3.63 -9.59 -7.02
N GLY A 99 -3.16 -8.52 -7.65
CA GLY A 99 -3.97 -7.61 -8.45
C GLY A 99 -4.63 -6.47 -7.67
N SER A 100 -4.62 -6.48 -6.33
CA SER A 100 -5.10 -5.37 -5.51
C SER A 100 -4.06 -4.25 -5.42
N TYR A 101 -4.54 -3.04 -5.13
CA TYR A 101 -3.70 -1.90 -4.78
C TYR A 101 -3.78 -1.69 -3.28
N ILE A 102 -2.63 -1.53 -2.65
CA ILE A 102 -2.51 -1.34 -1.21
C ILE A 102 -1.64 -0.13 -0.91
N THR A 103 -2.04 0.64 0.10
CA THR A 103 -1.24 1.71 0.67
C THR A 103 -0.60 1.19 1.96
N LEU A 104 0.72 1.21 1.98
CA LEU A 104 1.52 0.84 3.13
C LEU A 104 1.93 2.12 3.85
N GLN A 105 1.41 2.34 5.05
CA GLN A 105 1.73 3.50 5.88
C GLN A 105 2.76 3.14 6.94
N ASN A 106 3.74 4.03 7.14
CA ASN A 106 4.82 3.86 8.10
C ASN A 106 5.51 2.47 7.95
N ALA A 107 5.82 2.14 6.70
CA ALA A 107 6.63 0.99 6.35
C ALA A 107 8.12 1.32 6.50
N LYS A 108 8.94 0.29 6.57
CA LYS A 108 10.40 0.38 6.61
C LYS A 108 11.01 -0.62 5.64
N VAL A 109 12.21 -0.31 5.20
CA VAL A 109 13.06 -1.26 4.49
C VAL A 109 13.80 -2.12 5.51
N ASP A 110 13.68 -3.43 5.37
CA ASP A 110 14.38 -4.44 6.14
C ASP A 110 15.38 -5.15 5.22
N MET A 111 16.63 -5.21 5.66
CA MET A 111 17.70 -5.88 4.91
C MET A 111 17.70 -7.36 5.27
N TYR A 112 17.36 -8.21 4.30
CA TYR A 112 17.34 -9.66 4.49
C TYR A 112 18.30 -10.33 3.52
N ARG A 113 19.38 -10.93 4.07
CA ARG A 113 20.42 -11.64 3.29
C ARG A 113 21.00 -10.80 2.13
N GLY A 114 21.23 -9.50 2.38
CA GLY A 114 21.74 -8.59 1.36
C GLY A 114 20.67 -7.97 0.45
N SER A 115 19.43 -8.44 0.47
CA SER A 115 18.34 -7.87 -0.33
C SER A 115 17.42 -6.96 0.48
N MET A 116 16.95 -5.87 -0.13
CA MET A 116 15.94 -5.01 0.47
C MET A 116 14.55 -5.65 0.44
N ARG A 117 13.83 -5.57 1.55
CA ARG A 117 12.43 -6.00 1.70
C ARG A 117 11.63 -4.92 2.38
N LEU A 118 10.39 -4.73 1.97
CA LEU A 118 9.48 -3.79 2.60
C LEU A 118 8.71 -4.50 3.73
N VAL A 119 8.66 -3.88 4.91
CA VAL A 119 7.96 -4.41 6.08
C VAL A 119 7.19 -3.28 6.75
N VAL A 120 5.95 -3.56 7.18
CA VAL A 120 5.16 -2.59 7.94
C VAL A 120 5.59 -2.62 9.40
N ASP A 121 5.89 -1.46 9.98
CA ASP A 121 6.31 -1.35 11.38
C ASP A 121 5.12 -1.51 12.35
N LYS A 122 5.37 -1.58 13.66
CA LYS A 122 4.32 -1.78 14.68
C LYS A 122 3.21 -0.71 14.66
N SER A 123 3.57 0.54 14.34
CA SER A 123 2.64 1.66 14.17
C SER A 123 2.11 1.81 12.74
N GLY A 124 2.62 1.00 11.81
CA GLY A 124 2.23 1.04 10.42
C GLY A 124 0.95 0.28 10.14
N LYS A 125 0.31 0.64 9.03
CA LYS A 125 -0.98 0.11 8.61
C LYS A 125 -0.96 -0.24 7.13
N VAL A 126 -1.73 -1.26 6.79
CA VAL A 126 -2.00 -1.66 5.41
C VAL A 126 -3.45 -1.32 5.12
N GLU A 127 -3.66 -0.41 4.18
CA GLU A 127 -4.96 0.01 3.69
C GLU A 127 -5.11 -0.40 2.23
N GLU A 128 -6.33 -0.73 1.82
CA GLU A 128 -6.61 -1.01 0.41
C GLU A 128 -6.84 0.30 -0.33
N ALA A 129 -6.08 0.53 -1.40
CA ALA A 129 -6.18 1.72 -2.21
C ALA A 129 -7.25 1.55 -3.29
N THR A 130 -8.51 1.82 -2.95
CA THR A 130 -9.63 1.80 -3.88
C THR A 130 -9.67 3.09 -4.71
N GLY A 131 -8.96 3.10 -5.84
CA GLY A 131 -9.04 4.21 -6.80
C GLY A 131 -7.76 4.47 -7.59
N GLU A 132 -6.62 3.97 -7.11
CA GLU A 132 -5.36 4.09 -7.84
C GLU A 132 -5.26 2.98 -8.90
N LYS A 133 -5.07 3.38 -10.16
CA LYS A 133 -4.74 2.47 -11.26
C LYS A 133 -3.46 2.95 -11.92
N PHE A 134 -2.37 2.24 -11.67
CA PHE A 134 -1.12 2.43 -12.39
C PHE A 134 -0.55 1.08 -12.81
N SER A 135 0.20 1.10 -13.92
CA SER A 135 0.99 -0.07 -14.33
C SER A 135 2.29 -0.07 -13.53
N PRO A 136 2.54 -1.06 -12.66
CA PRO A 136 3.80 -1.15 -11.97
C PRO A 136 4.92 -1.50 -12.95
N LYS A 137 6.13 -0.98 -12.70
CA LYS A 137 7.30 -1.27 -13.52
C LYS A 137 8.03 -2.48 -12.94
N THR A 138 7.78 -3.64 -13.53
CA THR A 138 8.38 -4.91 -13.07
C THR A 138 9.87 -5.03 -13.42
N ASP A 139 10.37 -4.24 -14.39
CA ASP A 139 11.76 -4.29 -14.85
C ASP A 139 12.78 -3.81 -13.79
N ASN A 140 12.35 -2.97 -12.86
CA ASN A 140 13.22 -2.37 -11.84
C ASN A 140 12.92 -2.97 -10.46
N ASN A 141 13.44 -4.17 -10.22
CA ASN A 141 13.21 -4.89 -8.97
C ASN A 141 14.31 -4.61 -7.93
N MET A 142 13.97 -3.80 -6.92
CA MET A 142 14.88 -3.41 -5.85
C MET A 142 15.25 -4.57 -4.91
N SER A 143 14.48 -5.66 -4.89
CA SER A 143 14.78 -6.84 -4.08
C SER A 143 15.75 -7.82 -4.73
N LEU A 144 15.99 -7.72 -6.05
CA LEU A 144 17.02 -8.51 -6.73
C LEU A 144 18.42 -7.91 -6.55
N ILE A 145 18.49 -6.66 -6.08
CA ILE A 145 19.75 -5.99 -5.80
C ILE A 145 20.30 -6.55 -4.50
N GLU A 146 21.42 -7.28 -4.61
CA GLU A 146 22.20 -7.76 -3.49
C GLU A 146 23.18 -6.67 -3.06
N PHE A 147 23.02 -6.15 -1.85
CA PHE A 147 23.96 -5.26 -1.19
C PHE A 147 24.91 -6.08 -0.34
N GLU A 148 26.20 -5.96 -0.63
CA GLU A 148 27.25 -6.43 0.25
C GLU A 148 27.43 -5.45 1.41
N LEU A 149 27.30 -5.95 2.63
CA LEU A 149 27.61 -5.16 3.82
C LEU A 149 29.13 -5.07 3.93
N VAL A 150 29.68 -3.95 3.47
CA VAL A 150 31.09 -3.63 3.68
C VAL A 150 31.26 -3.20 5.14
N SER A 151 31.72 -4.11 5.99
CA SER A 151 32.25 -3.74 7.30
C SER A 151 33.51 -2.92 7.06
N LEU A 152 33.43 -1.60 7.31
CA LEU A 152 34.63 -0.78 7.40
C LEU A 152 35.37 -1.18 8.67
N ASP A 153 36.19 -2.21 8.56
CA ASP A 153 37.26 -2.44 9.52
C ASP A 153 38.19 -1.24 9.39
N ARG A 154 37.95 -0.23 10.23
CA ARG A 154 38.93 0.81 10.49
C ARG A 154 40.02 0.15 11.31
N ASP A 155 40.87 -0.61 10.63
CA ASP A 155 42.22 -0.84 11.09
C ASP A 155 42.91 0.52 11.10
N VAL A 156 42.77 1.21 12.24
CA VAL A 156 43.70 2.28 12.61
C VAL A 156 45.02 1.57 12.81
N THR A 157 45.80 1.51 11.75
CA THR A 157 47.21 1.15 11.78
C THR A 157 47.92 2.01 12.81
N ALA A 158 48.49 1.32 13.80
CA ALA A 158 49.69 1.62 14.60
C ALA A 158 49.82 3.01 15.25
#